data_AF-A0A937X462-F1
#
_entry.id   AF-A0A937X462-F1
#
_cell.length_a   1.000
_cell.length_b   1.000
_cell.length_c   1.000
_cell.angle_alpha   90.00
_cell.angle_beta   90.00
_cell.angle_gamma   90.00
#
_symmetry.space_group_name_H-M   'P 1'
#
loop_
_entity.id
_entity.type
_entity.pdbx_description
1 polymer ?
#
loop_
_entity_poly.entity_id
_entity_poly.type
_entity_poly.pdbx_seq_one_letter_code
_entity_poly.pdbx_strand_id
1 'polypeptide(L)'
;MNGIKQPNLGDLRPYGDTMDDGKIQLSFSLPVPAGPEAAEAARRLVLQQGLSDPLLVCMEPMGPTTCFLVLYAAVTKGVDYANLHVPKADFERLEMAEIDALVAGKIGRKLVVVGACPGTDAHTVGIDAIMNMKGYNGHYGLERYKMFRAINMGAQVPPEMLVAKAIAESADAVLASVVVTQKDLHITTLTHLIEVMEAEGVRS
;
A
#
# COMPACT_ATOMS: atom_id res chain seq x y z
N MET A 1 37.66 -4.11 23.33
CA MET A 1 36.75 -4.87 22.44
C MET A 1 37.24 -4.78 21.00
N ASN A 2 38.47 -5.24 20.73
CA ASN A 2 39.07 -5.19 19.39
C ASN A 2 39.09 -6.61 18.84
N GLY A 3 38.19 -6.92 17.91
CA GLY A 3 38.09 -8.26 17.30
C GLY A 3 36.79 -8.57 16.56
N ILE A 4 35.75 -7.73 16.67
CA ILE A 4 34.52 -7.92 15.90
C ILE A 4 34.72 -7.31 14.51
N LYS A 5 34.68 -8.16 13.49
CA LYS A 5 34.72 -7.76 12.08
C LYS A 5 33.51 -6.87 11.79
N GLN A 6 33.74 -5.70 11.17
CA GLN A 6 32.71 -4.73 10.82
C GLN A 6 32.07 -5.09 9.46
N PRO A 7 30.81 -4.70 9.20
CA PRO A 7 30.14 -5.00 7.94
C PRO A 7 30.81 -4.28 6.77
N ASN A 8 30.96 -4.96 5.65
CA ASN A 8 31.36 -4.33 4.40
C ASN A 8 30.16 -3.65 3.74
N LEU A 9 30.00 -2.33 3.91
CA LEU A 9 28.86 -1.60 3.33
C LEU A 9 28.90 -1.47 1.80
N GLY A 10 30.05 -1.68 1.15
CA GLY A 10 30.14 -1.72 -0.32
C GLY A 10 29.79 -3.08 -0.93
N ASP A 11 29.71 -4.13 -0.11
CA ASP A 11 29.29 -5.49 -0.50
C ASP A 11 28.56 -6.13 0.69
N LEU A 12 27.43 -5.52 1.07
CA LEU A 12 26.64 -5.93 2.23
C LEU A 12 26.05 -7.31 1.97
N ARG A 13 26.39 -8.27 2.82
CA ARG A 13 25.88 -9.65 2.77
C ARG A 13 25.13 -10.00 4.04
N PRO A 14 24.14 -10.90 3.95
CA PRO A 14 23.48 -11.44 5.14
C PRO A 14 24.46 -12.22 6.02
N TYR A 15 24.11 -12.36 7.29
CA TYR A 15 24.88 -13.04 8.33
C TYR A 15 24.06 -14.21 8.88
N GLY A 16 24.68 -15.38 9.00
CA GLY A 16 24.10 -16.54 9.71
C GLY A 16 24.87 -16.95 10.96
N ASP A 17 26.19 -17.09 10.86
CA ASP A 17 27.09 -17.59 11.92
C ASP A 17 28.35 -16.71 12.08
N THR A 18 28.96 -16.28 10.97
CA THR A 18 30.15 -15.40 10.99
C THR A 18 29.98 -14.17 10.10
N MET A 19 30.62 -13.05 10.48
CA MET A 19 30.44 -11.77 9.78
C MET A 19 30.85 -11.86 8.29
N ASP A 20 29.93 -11.45 7.41
CA ASP A 20 30.00 -11.56 5.95
C ASP A 20 29.99 -12.99 5.37
N ASP A 21 29.50 -13.99 6.12
CA ASP A 21 29.40 -15.38 5.62
C ASP A 21 28.36 -15.56 4.49
N GLY A 22 27.48 -14.58 4.29
CA GLY A 22 26.46 -14.60 3.26
C GLY A 22 25.38 -15.65 3.52
N LYS A 23 25.31 -16.25 4.71
CA LYS A 23 24.37 -17.34 4.98
C LYS A 23 22.94 -16.81 5.11
N ILE A 24 22.02 -17.48 4.43
CA ILE A 24 20.59 -17.23 4.49
C ILE A 24 19.83 -18.53 4.68
N GLN A 25 18.67 -18.41 5.32
CA GLN A 25 17.67 -19.48 5.36
C GLN A 25 16.60 -19.21 4.30
N LEU A 26 16.22 -20.25 3.58
CA LEU A 26 15.14 -20.26 2.60
C LEU A 26 14.15 -21.35 3.00
N SER A 27 12.88 -21.10 2.77
CA SER A 27 11.84 -22.11 2.93
C SER A 27 10.80 -21.99 1.83
N PHE A 28 10.40 -23.13 1.27
CA PHE A 28 9.39 -23.19 0.21
C PHE A 28 8.78 -24.58 0.15
N SER A 29 7.65 -24.69 -0.55
CA SER A 29 6.99 -25.97 -0.82
C SER A 29 7.19 -26.40 -2.26
N LEU A 30 7.30 -27.72 -2.49
CA LEU A 30 7.28 -28.30 -3.82
C LEU A 30 6.03 -29.19 -3.99
N PRO A 31 5.36 -29.14 -5.16
CA PRO A 31 4.21 -29.98 -5.47
C PRO A 31 4.63 -31.41 -5.87
N VAL A 32 5.46 -32.02 -5.04
CA VAL A 32 5.89 -33.42 -5.15
C VAL A 32 5.90 -34.07 -3.75
N PRO A 33 5.76 -35.41 -3.65
CA PRO A 33 5.91 -36.11 -2.38
C PRO A 33 7.27 -35.85 -1.73
N ALA A 34 7.34 -35.88 -0.41
CA ALA A 34 8.61 -35.79 0.31
C ALA A 34 9.50 -37.00 -0.05
N GLY A 35 10.73 -36.75 -0.48
CA GLY A 35 11.65 -37.80 -0.90
C GLY A 35 12.95 -37.27 -1.49
N PRO A 36 13.87 -38.18 -1.88
CA PRO A 36 15.17 -37.82 -2.46
C PRO A 36 15.06 -36.93 -3.70
N GLU A 37 14.06 -37.15 -4.55
CA GLU A 37 13.79 -36.34 -5.74
C GLU A 37 13.41 -34.92 -5.38
N ALA A 38 12.58 -34.74 -4.35
CA ALA A 38 12.20 -33.43 -3.83
C ALA A 38 13.39 -32.68 -3.22
N ALA A 39 14.24 -33.40 -2.47
CA ALA A 39 15.45 -32.84 -1.89
C ALA A 39 16.44 -32.34 -2.96
N GLU A 40 16.69 -33.14 -4.00
CA GLU A 40 17.59 -32.75 -5.08
C GLU A 40 16.99 -31.65 -5.97
N ALA A 41 15.68 -31.69 -6.23
CA ALA A 41 14.98 -30.61 -6.92
C ALA A 41 15.13 -29.27 -6.16
N ALA A 42 14.94 -29.28 -4.84
CA ALA A 42 15.11 -28.10 -4.00
C ALA A 42 16.56 -27.56 -4.04
N ARG A 43 17.57 -28.44 -3.96
CA ARG A 43 18.98 -28.02 -4.07
C ARG A 43 19.28 -27.37 -5.42
N ARG A 44 18.81 -27.96 -6.53
CA ARG A 44 19.01 -27.39 -7.87
C ARG A 44 18.33 -26.04 -8.05
N LEU A 45 17.11 -25.88 -7.53
CA LEU A 45 16.40 -24.60 -7.57
C LEU A 45 17.18 -23.51 -6.86
N VAL A 46 17.71 -23.79 -5.67
CA VAL A 46 18.53 -22.83 -4.91
C VAL A 46 19.81 -22.47 -5.68
N LEU A 47 20.50 -23.43 -6.31
CA LEU A 47 21.67 -23.15 -7.16
C LEU A 47 21.31 -22.27 -8.36
N GLN A 48 20.19 -22.54 -9.03
CA GLN A 48 19.73 -21.77 -10.20
C GLN A 48 19.37 -20.32 -9.84
N GLN A 49 19.05 -20.04 -8.57
CA GLN A 49 18.84 -18.68 -8.06
C GLN A 49 20.16 -17.92 -7.81
N GLY A 50 21.31 -18.51 -8.11
CA GLY A 50 22.62 -17.90 -7.94
C GLY A 50 23.16 -18.00 -6.51
N LEU A 51 22.57 -18.86 -5.69
CA LEU A 51 23.03 -19.16 -4.34
C LEU A 51 23.98 -20.35 -4.35
N SER A 52 24.84 -20.43 -3.34
CA SER A 52 25.87 -21.45 -3.20
C SER A 52 25.67 -22.30 -1.95
N ASP A 53 26.27 -23.49 -1.92
CA ASP A 53 26.25 -24.42 -0.79
C ASP A 53 24.85 -24.69 -0.18
N PRO A 54 23.85 -25.12 -0.98
CA PRO A 54 22.53 -25.44 -0.47
C PRO A 54 22.58 -26.66 0.45
N LEU A 55 22.17 -26.46 1.70
CA LEU A 55 22.04 -27.47 2.74
C LEU A 55 20.58 -27.61 3.12
N LEU A 56 19.96 -28.73 2.73
CA LEU A 56 18.62 -29.08 3.19
C LEU A 56 18.68 -29.49 4.67
N VAL A 57 17.95 -28.78 5.52
CA VAL A 57 17.92 -29.02 6.98
C VAL A 57 16.61 -29.65 7.43
N CYS A 58 15.50 -29.39 6.73
CA CYS A 58 14.20 -29.94 7.05
C CYS A 58 13.41 -30.20 5.78
N MET A 59 12.70 -31.33 5.74
CA MET A 59 11.72 -31.64 4.70
C MET A 59 10.55 -32.37 5.35
N GLU A 60 9.38 -31.77 5.29
CA GLU A 60 8.15 -32.28 5.91
C GLU A 60 7.07 -32.50 4.85
N PRO A 61 6.41 -33.67 4.81
CA PRO A 61 5.26 -33.87 3.93
C PRO A 61 4.08 -33.00 4.41
N MET A 62 3.50 -32.23 3.48
CA MET A 62 2.24 -31.49 3.72
C MET A 62 1.02 -32.28 3.25
N GLY A 63 1.23 -33.39 2.52
CA GLY A 63 0.24 -34.27 1.96
C GLY A 63 0.88 -35.31 1.02
N PRO A 64 0.09 -36.14 0.33
CA PRO A 64 0.61 -37.19 -0.53
C PRO A 64 1.43 -36.70 -1.73
N THR A 65 1.21 -35.46 -2.16
CA THR A 65 1.78 -34.88 -3.39
C THR A 65 2.51 -33.55 -3.14
N THR A 66 2.81 -33.22 -1.88
CA THR A 66 3.38 -31.92 -1.53
C THR A 66 4.28 -32.04 -0.32
N CYS A 67 5.40 -31.32 -0.35
CA CYS A 67 6.31 -31.22 0.78
C CYS A 67 6.76 -29.78 0.99
N PHE A 68 7.07 -29.46 2.24
CA PHE A 68 7.70 -28.22 2.67
C PHE A 68 9.17 -28.47 2.96
N LEU A 69 10.05 -27.57 2.53
CA LEU A 69 11.49 -27.70 2.71
C LEU A 69 12.07 -26.44 3.34
N VAL A 70 13.07 -26.61 4.19
CA VAL A 70 13.89 -25.54 4.74
C VAL A 70 15.35 -25.83 4.39
N LEU A 71 16.01 -24.85 3.77
CA LEU A 71 17.40 -24.94 3.34
C LEU A 71 18.20 -23.74 3.86
N TYR A 72 19.47 -23.96 4.13
CA TYR A 72 20.46 -22.89 4.23
C TYR A 72 21.25 -22.80 2.94
N ALA A 73 21.61 -21.59 2.53
CA ALA A 73 22.49 -21.35 1.38
C ALA A 73 23.33 -20.10 1.63
N ALA A 74 24.36 -19.89 0.82
CA ALA A 74 25.18 -18.69 0.85
C ALA A 74 24.91 -17.81 -0.38
N VAL A 75 24.68 -16.51 -0.14
CA VAL A 75 24.54 -15.50 -1.19
C VAL A 75 25.92 -15.24 -1.80
N THR A 76 25.98 -15.26 -3.14
CA THR A 76 27.24 -15.08 -3.88
C THR A 76 27.57 -13.61 -4.17
N LYS A 77 26.59 -12.72 -4.09
CA LYS A 77 26.71 -11.27 -4.36
C LYS A 77 26.06 -10.48 -3.23
N GLY A 78 26.75 -9.50 -2.66
CA GLY A 78 26.16 -8.53 -1.74
C GLY A 78 25.59 -7.32 -2.46
N VAL A 79 25.14 -6.35 -1.66
CA VAL A 79 24.55 -5.09 -2.11
C VAL A 79 25.44 -3.93 -1.67
N ASP A 80 25.71 -2.98 -2.57
CA ASP A 80 26.35 -1.72 -2.20
C ASP A 80 25.35 -0.85 -1.41
N TYR A 81 25.39 -1.00 -0.10
CA TYR A 81 24.55 -0.26 0.82
C TYR A 81 24.99 1.21 0.90
N ALA A 82 26.29 1.50 0.72
CA ALA A 82 26.82 2.85 0.80
C ALA A 82 26.25 3.78 -0.30
N ASN A 83 25.90 3.22 -1.45
CA ASN A 83 25.34 3.96 -2.59
C ASN A 83 23.86 3.66 -2.86
N LEU A 84 23.13 3.12 -1.89
CA LEU A 84 21.71 2.79 -2.05
C LEU A 84 20.85 4.05 -2.14
N HIS A 85 20.21 4.29 -3.29
CA HIS A 85 19.20 5.34 -3.43
C HIS A 85 17.81 4.79 -3.12
N VAL A 86 17.27 5.14 -1.96
CA VAL A 86 15.88 4.85 -1.60
C VAL A 86 15.05 6.11 -1.85
N PRO A 87 14.08 6.11 -2.79
CA PRO A 87 13.17 7.23 -2.94
C PRO A 87 12.32 7.34 -1.67
N LYS A 88 12.71 8.26 -0.79
CA LYS A 88 11.89 8.65 0.35
C LYS A 88 10.86 9.64 -0.18
N ALA A 89 9.61 9.23 -0.20
CA ALA A 89 8.53 10.18 -0.36
C ALA A 89 8.52 11.03 0.93
N ASP A 90 9.14 12.21 0.86
CA ASP A 90 9.16 13.19 1.95
C ASP A 90 7.79 13.87 2.04
N PHE A 91 6.76 13.11 2.39
CA PHE A 91 5.52 13.68 2.86
C PHE A 91 5.55 13.65 4.38
N GLU A 92 5.59 14.84 4.97
CA GLU A 92 5.33 14.99 6.39
C GLU A 92 3.93 14.45 6.69
N ARG A 93 3.87 13.35 7.43
CA ARG A 93 2.61 12.76 7.87
C ARG A 93 2.16 13.53 9.10
N LEU A 94 1.14 14.35 8.92
CA LEU A 94 0.49 15.05 10.02
C LEU A 94 -0.49 14.10 10.74
N GLU A 95 -0.45 14.16 12.06
CA GLU A 95 -1.44 13.52 12.92
C GLU A 95 -2.75 14.33 12.94
N MET A 96 -3.84 13.69 13.34
CA MET A 96 -5.19 14.30 13.31
C MET A 96 -5.27 15.64 14.06
N ALA A 97 -4.59 15.74 15.21
CA ALA A 97 -4.56 16.96 16.01
C ALA A 97 -3.77 18.10 15.33
N GLU A 98 -2.72 17.75 14.59
CA GLU A 98 -1.89 18.71 13.84
C GLU A 98 -2.66 19.24 12.64
N ILE A 99 -3.43 18.38 11.96
CA ILE A 99 -4.34 18.77 10.88
C ILE A 99 -5.44 19.71 11.41
N ASP A 100 -6.08 19.38 12.54
CA ASP A 100 -7.08 20.25 13.16
C ASP A 100 -6.48 21.62 13.54
N ALA A 101 -5.28 21.65 14.15
CA ALA A 101 -4.60 22.89 14.49
C ALA A 101 -4.21 23.71 13.25
N LEU A 102 -3.79 23.05 12.18
CA LEU A 102 -3.43 23.68 10.91
C LEU A 102 -4.64 24.36 10.26
N VAL A 103 -5.78 23.66 10.19
CA VAL A 103 -7.03 24.21 9.64
C VAL A 103 -7.52 25.38 10.50
N ALA A 104 -7.49 25.24 11.82
CA ALA A 104 -7.87 26.33 12.73
C ALA A 104 -6.97 27.56 12.58
N GLY A 105 -5.65 27.37 12.45
CA GLY A 105 -4.69 28.46 12.34
C GLY A 105 -4.65 29.15 10.97
N LYS A 106 -4.76 28.39 9.87
CA LYS A 106 -4.66 28.94 8.51
C LYS A 106 -5.99 29.36 7.91
N ILE A 107 -7.06 28.62 8.20
CA ILE A 107 -8.39 28.82 7.57
C ILE A 107 -9.34 29.53 8.53
N GLY A 108 -9.20 29.30 9.84
CA GLY A 108 -10.00 29.98 10.87
C GLY A 108 -11.46 29.53 10.96
N ARG A 109 -11.88 28.55 10.13
CA ARG A 109 -13.21 27.93 10.15
C ARG A 109 -13.11 26.45 9.77
N LYS A 110 -14.20 25.70 9.97
CA LYS A 110 -14.26 24.31 9.53
C LYS A 110 -14.22 24.22 8.00
N LEU A 111 -13.47 23.24 7.49
CA LEU A 111 -13.49 22.83 6.10
C LEU A 111 -14.73 22.00 5.82
N VAL A 112 -15.46 22.33 4.76
CA VAL A 112 -16.63 21.57 4.31
C VAL A 112 -16.21 20.68 3.15
N VAL A 113 -16.35 19.37 3.32
CA VAL A 113 -15.98 18.38 2.31
C VAL A 113 -17.22 17.57 1.95
N VAL A 114 -17.63 17.61 0.68
CA VAL A 114 -18.75 16.81 0.17
C VAL A 114 -18.17 15.65 -0.63
N GLY A 115 -18.64 14.43 -0.39
CA GLY A 115 -18.17 13.28 -1.14
C GLY A 115 -19.27 12.30 -1.53
N ALA A 116 -19.07 11.61 -2.64
CA ALA A 116 -20.02 10.65 -3.20
C ALA A 116 -19.33 9.67 -4.15
N CYS A 117 -20.03 8.58 -4.49
CA CYS A 117 -19.74 7.81 -5.69
C CYS A 117 -20.66 8.29 -6.82
N PRO A 118 -20.15 9.06 -7.80
CA PRO A 118 -21.00 9.66 -8.83
C PRO A 118 -21.46 8.65 -9.88
N GLY A 119 -22.55 9.00 -10.57
CA GLY A 119 -23.08 8.24 -11.70
C GLY A 119 -23.83 6.98 -11.25
N THR A 120 -23.48 5.83 -11.82
CA THR A 120 -24.14 4.54 -11.54
C THR A 120 -23.37 3.65 -10.56
N ASP A 121 -22.25 4.13 -10.03
CA ASP A 121 -21.37 3.35 -9.15
C ASP A 121 -21.97 3.18 -7.74
N ALA A 122 -22.16 1.92 -7.34
CA ALA A 122 -22.73 1.54 -6.04
C ALA A 122 -21.67 1.22 -4.95
N HIS A 123 -20.37 1.29 -5.28
CA HIS A 123 -19.31 0.84 -4.39
C HIS A 123 -18.88 1.96 -3.42
N THR A 124 -19.46 2.00 -2.23
CA THR A 124 -19.19 3.07 -1.25
C THR A 124 -18.01 2.82 -0.33
N VAL A 125 -17.50 1.58 -0.24
CA VAL A 125 -16.48 1.21 0.77
C VAL A 125 -15.24 2.11 0.72
N GLY A 126 -14.81 2.54 -0.48
CA GLY A 126 -13.68 3.45 -0.65
C GLY A 126 -13.94 4.86 -0.12
N ILE A 127 -15.08 5.46 -0.45
CA ILE A 127 -15.43 6.79 0.04
C ILE A 127 -15.74 6.77 1.55
N ASP A 128 -16.40 5.71 2.02
CA ASP A 128 -16.72 5.48 3.43
C ASP A 128 -15.45 5.36 4.29
N ALA A 129 -14.40 4.72 3.77
CA ALA A 129 -13.10 4.62 4.42
C ALA A 129 -12.42 5.98 4.64
N ILE A 130 -12.72 6.98 3.80
CA ILE A 130 -12.15 8.33 3.90
C ILE A 130 -13.07 9.25 4.70
N MET A 131 -14.40 9.12 4.55
CA MET A 131 -15.34 10.08 5.11
C MET A 131 -15.80 9.71 6.52
N ASN A 132 -16.10 8.43 6.81
CA ASN A 132 -16.83 8.05 8.01
C ASN A 132 -15.96 8.08 9.28
N MET A 133 -16.59 8.30 10.43
CA MET A 133 -15.96 8.38 11.76
C MET A 133 -14.93 7.27 12.08
N LYS A 134 -15.16 6.03 11.61
CA LYS A 134 -14.27 4.90 11.85
C LYS A 134 -13.04 4.88 10.94
N GLY A 135 -13.16 5.45 9.74
CA GLY A 135 -12.16 5.36 8.68
C GLY A 135 -11.75 3.92 8.36
N TYR A 136 -10.45 3.69 8.08
CA TYR A 136 -9.91 2.41 7.62
C TYR A 136 -8.52 2.12 8.22
N ASN A 137 -8.32 0.88 8.67
CA ASN A 137 -7.04 0.37 9.17
C ASN A 137 -6.35 1.27 10.23
N GLY A 138 -7.13 1.78 11.20
CA GLY A 138 -6.62 2.67 12.26
C GLY A 138 -6.47 4.14 11.85
N HIS A 139 -6.67 4.47 10.58
CA HIS A 139 -6.76 5.85 10.10
C HIS A 139 -8.22 6.29 10.13
N TYR A 140 -8.53 7.32 10.93
CA TYR A 140 -9.90 7.81 11.04
C TYR A 140 -10.30 8.68 9.85
N GLY A 141 -11.58 8.62 9.48
CA GLY A 141 -12.12 9.43 8.39
C GLY A 141 -12.40 10.88 8.80
N LEU A 142 -12.66 11.72 7.80
CA LEU A 142 -12.82 13.17 7.91
C LEU A 142 -13.89 13.59 8.91
N GLU A 143 -14.97 12.81 9.07
CA GLU A 143 -16.03 13.08 10.05
C GLU A 143 -15.52 13.12 11.50
N ARG A 144 -14.40 12.47 11.80
CA ARG A 144 -13.80 12.48 13.15
C ARG A 144 -12.99 13.74 13.46
N TYR A 145 -12.54 14.46 12.44
CA TYR A 145 -11.73 15.67 12.62
C TYR A 145 -12.61 16.81 13.11
N LYS A 146 -12.15 17.58 14.10
CA LYS A 146 -12.96 18.65 14.69
C LYS A 146 -13.19 19.80 13.71
N MET A 147 -12.18 20.08 12.89
CA MET A 147 -12.15 21.17 11.94
C MET A 147 -12.69 20.81 10.56
N PHE A 148 -13.34 19.65 10.42
CA PHE A 148 -13.99 19.23 9.19
C PHE A 148 -15.50 19.09 9.39
N ARG A 149 -16.23 19.34 8.31
CA ARG A 149 -17.63 18.99 8.12
C ARG A 149 -17.69 18.10 6.88
N ALA A 150 -17.65 16.79 7.11
CA ALA A 150 -17.74 15.79 6.05
C ALA A 150 -19.22 15.48 5.74
N ILE A 151 -19.61 15.56 4.47
CA ILE A 151 -20.96 15.28 3.99
C ILE A 151 -20.88 14.18 2.95
N ASN A 152 -21.10 12.94 3.37
CA ASN A 152 -21.11 11.77 2.49
C ASN A 152 -22.51 11.59 1.89
N MET A 153 -22.63 11.69 0.57
CA MET A 153 -23.88 11.51 -0.17
C MET A 153 -24.10 10.05 -0.59
N GLY A 154 -23.16 9.15 -0.30
CA GLY A 154 -23.26 7.73 -0.61
C GLY A 154 -23.01 7.43 -2.09
N ALA A 155 -23.72 6.41 -2.60
CA ALA A 155 -23.52 5.87 -3.93
C ALA A 155 -24.55 6.37 -4.94
N GLN A 156 -24.24 6.16 -6.22
CA GLN A 156 -25.11 6.44 -7.37
C GLN A 156 -25.66 7.88 -7.41
N VAL A 157 -24.81 8.85 -7.11
CA VAL A 157 -25.20 10.26 -7.06
C VAL A 157 -24.97 10.92 -8.42
N PRO A 158 -25.98 11.53 -9.06
CA PRO A 158 -25.77 12.28 -10.30
C PRO A 158 -24.75 13.42 -10.10
N PRO A 159 -23.81 13.67 -11.03
CA PRO A 159 -22.84 14.77 -10.92
C PRO A 159 -23.47 16.13 -10.62
N GLU A 160 -24.63 16.43 -11.20
CA GLU A 160 -25.40 17.65 -10.99
C GLU A 160 -25.87 17.78 -9.53
N MET A 161 -26.34 16.68 -8.94
CA MET A 161 -26.75 16.65 -7.53
C MET A 161 -25.55 16.81 -6.60
N LEU A 162 -24.41 16.22 -6.94
CA LEU A 162 -23.16 16.36 -6.18
C LEU A 162 -22.69 17.83 -6.19
N VAL A 163 -22.67 18.47 -7.36
CA VAL A 163 -22.28 19.88 -7.51
C VAL A 163 -23.28 20.81 -6.84
N ALA A 164 -24.59 20.59 -7.02
CA ALA A 164 -25.61 21.38 -6.35
C ALA A 164 -25.49 21.29 -4.82
N LYS A 165 -25.20 20.11 -4.27
CA LYS A 165 -24.95 19.95 -2.83
C LYS A 165 -23.67 20.65 -2.40
N ALA A 166 -22.61 20.59 -3.19
CA ALA A 166 -21.36 21.29 -2.92
C ALA A 166 -21.57 22.81 -2.85
N ILE A 167 -22.34 23.38 -3.80
CA ILE A 167 -22.68 24.81 -3.81
C ILE A 167 -23.53 25.18 -2.59
N ALA A 168 -24.60 24.42 -2.32
CA ALA A 168 -25.52 24.67 -1.21
C ALA A 168 -24.82 24.66 0.15
N GLU A 169 -23.79 23.83 0.30
CA GLU A 169 -23.01 23.71 1.54
C GLU A 169 -21.76 24.59 1.57
N SER A 170 -21.51 25.37 0.51
CA SER A 170 -20.27 26.14 0.32
C SER A 170 -19.03 25.28 0.54
N ALA A 171 -19.00 24.12 -0.12
CA ALA A 171 -17.94 23.12 0.04
C ALA A 171 -16.57 23.66 -0.39
N ASP A 172 -15.56 23.39 0.43
CA ASP A 172 -14.15 23.70 0.14
C ASP A 172 -13.51 22.62 -0.74
N ALA A 173 -14.03 21.39 -0.71
CA ALA A 173 -13.57 20.29 -1.54
C ALA A 173 -14.71 19.31 -1.87
N VAL A 174 -14.61 18.71 -3.06
CA VAL A 174 -15.47 17.61 -3.52
C VAL A 174 -14.62 16.35 -3.69
N LEU A 175 -15.05 15.25 -3.07
CA LEU A 175 -14.43 13.94 -3.20
C LEU A 175 -15.33 13.01 -4.02
N ALA A 176 -14.86 12.59 -5.20
CA ALA A 176 -15.57 11.64 -6.05
C ALA A 176 -14.86 10.28 -6.04
N SER A 177 -15.59 9.22 -5.70
CA SER A 177 -15.08 7.85 -5.72
C SER A 177 -15.70 7.07 -6.88
N VAL A 178 -14.90 6.65 -7.85
CA VAL A 178 -15.35 5.80 -8.96
C VAL A 178 -14.48 4.56 -9.03
N VAL A 179 -15.12 3.40 -8.94
CA VAL A 179 -14.49 2.07 -8.91
C VAL A 179 -14.75 1.33 -10.23
N VAL A 180 -15.91 1.52 -10.85
CA VAL A 180 -16.26 0.85 -12.11
C VAL A 180 -15.53 1.50 -13.28
N THR A 181 -14.58 0.76 -13.87
CA THR A 181 -13.78 1.23 -15.01
C THR A 181 -14.26 0.73 -16.37
N GLN A 182 -15.24 -0.18 -16.42
CA GLN A 182 -15.72 -0.80 -17.65
C GLN A 182 -16.13 0.25 -18.69
N LYS A 183 -15.64 0.10 -19.93
CA LYS A 183 -15.90 1.02 -21.06
C LYS A 183 -15.60 2.50 -20.71
N ASP A 184 -14.53 2.73 -19.94
CA ASP A 184 -14.10 4.07 -19.55
C ASP A 184 -15.17 4.91 -18.83
N LEU A 185 -16.11 4.22 -18.14
CA LEU A 185 -17.20 4.88 -17.43
C LEU A 185 -16.68 5.87 -16.39
N HIS A 186 -15.60 5.51 -15.68
CA HIS A 186 -14.91 6.39 -14.75
C HIS A 186 -14.40 7.69 -15.39
N ILE A 187 -13.83 7.62 -16.60
CA ILE A 187 -13.36 8.81 -17.33
C ILE A 187 -14.57 9.66 -17.73
N THR A 188 -15.56 9.06 -18.38
CA THR A 188 -16.78 9.78 -18.82
C THR A 188 -17.49 10.45 -17.64
N THR A 189 -17.61 9.76 -16.51
CA THR A 189 -18.28 10.28 -15.30
C THR A 189 -17.51 11.44 -14.67
N LEU A 190 -16.18 11.32 -14.57
CA LEU A 190 -15.35 12.39 -14.03
C LEU A 190 -15.30 13.59 -14.97
N THR A 191 -15.19 13.38 -16.29
CA THR A 191 -15.28 14.45 -17.28
C THR A 191 -16.60 15.20 -17.16
N HIS A 192 -17.73 14.48 -17.09
CA HIS A 192 -19.04 15.10 -16.91
C HIS A 192 -19.14 15.87 -15.59
N LEU A 193 -18.58 15.36 -14.50
CA LEU A 193 -18.51 16.11 -13.24
C LEU A 193 -17.74 17.43 -13.38
N ILE A 194 -16.63 17.44 -14.12
CA ILE A 194 -15.87 18.66 -14.41
C ILE A 194 -16.68 19.65 -15.24
N GLU A 195 -17.32 19.17 -16.32
CA GLU A 195 -18.16 20.01 -17.19
C GLU A 195 -19.30 20.70 -16.41
N VAL A 196 -19.95 19.97 -15.49
CA VAL A 196 -20.97 20.54 -14.61
C VAL A 196 -20.38 21.60 -13.67
N MET A 197 -19.21 21.35 -13.09
CA MET A 197 -18.53 22.32 -12.22
C MET A 197 -18.10 23.59 -12.97
N GLU A 198 -17.65 23.47 -14.22
CA GLU A 198 -17.31 24.59 -15.09
C GLU A 198 -18.56 25.39 -15.50
N ALA A 199 -19.65 24.70 -15.85
CA ALA A 199 -20.92 25.32 -16.21
C ALA A 199 -21.54 26.15 -15.06
N GLU A 200 -21.41 25.67 -13.81
CA GLU A 200 -21.84 26.38 -12.61
C GLU A 200 -20.82 27.43 -12.12
N GLY A 201 -19.68 27.59 -12.79
CA GLY A 201 -18.67 28.61 -12.49
C GLY A 201 -17.90 28.37 -11.18
N VAL A 202 -17.93 27.14 -10.65
CA VAL A 202 -17.23 26.76 -9.40
C VAL A 202 -15.86 26.13 -9.64
N ARG A 203 -15.48 25.94 -10.92
CA ARG A 203 -14.18 25.46 -11.35
C ARG A 203 -13.76 26.19 -12.62
N SER A 204 -12.49 26.60 -12.69
CA SER A 204 -11.87 27.36 -13.80
C SER A 204 -10.82 26.55 -14.53
#